data_AF-A0A3M2BJD0-F1
#
_entry.id   AF-A0A3M2BJD0-F1
#
_cell.length_a   1.000
_cell.length_b   1.000
_cell.length_c   1.000
_cell.angle_alpha   90.00
_cell.angle_beta   90.00
_cell.angle_gamma   90.00
#
_symmetry.space_group_name_H-M   'P 1'
#
loop_
_entity.id
_entity.type
_entity.pdbx_description
1 polymer ?
#
loop_
_entity_poly.entity_id
_entity_poly.type
_entity_poly.pdbx_seq_one_letter_code
_entity_poly.pdbx_strand_id
1 'polypeptide(L)'
;MRGWRGRAAAVAIGVALLAACGDSASAPLVSVVTAESRGAIEIAVPLPTPDRLAREVGLDEELDGALAVWEASWAATPERGGAVRDSVRMALAAGLATRVSARRAGEAAGELKRVVDDIGELPEGAVVPGLAERLAEARDAVTRASLAAREGRVEEALQGTLAAADAVEALRPRRVAQALTAEVEALSRREGGLDAYPDETRGRIVRLLEGARDALLLEDYPRAIRRGYYACRLLGGCVGAR
;
A
#
# COMPACT_ATOMS: atom_id res chain seq x y z
N MET A 1 -49.78 -29.19 5.94
CA MET A 1 -49.95 -28.09 6.91
C MET A 1 -48.60 -27.73 7.50
N ARG A 2 -48.17 -26.47 7.27
CA ARG A 2 -47.15 -25.66 8.00
C ARG A 2 -45.78 -26.34 8.22
N GLY A 3 -44.68 -25.94 7.58
CA GLY A 3 -44.32 -24.61 7.08
C GLY A 3 -42.97 -24.24 7.70
N TRP A 4 -41.87 -24.68 7.08
CA TRP A 4 -40.51 -24.35 7.48
C TRP A 4 -40.18 -22.93 6.97
N ARG A 5 -40.07 -21.97 7.89
CA ARG A 5 -39.52 -20.61 7.70
C ARG A 5 -38.24 -20.60 8.55
N GLY A 6 -37.04 -20.30 8.08
CA GLY A 6 -36.63 -19.23 7.16
C GLY A 6 -35.89 -18.17 7.98
N ARG A 7 -34.60 -17.95 7.72
CA ARG A 7 -33.75 -16.79 8.07
C ARG A 7 -32.28 -17.17 7.79
N ALA A 8 -31.43 -16.40 7.14
CA ALA A 8 -31.54 -15.30 6.19
C ALA A 8 -30.15 -15.25 5.53
N ALA A 9 -30.04 -15.58 4.25
CA ALA A 9 -28.81 -15.35 3.50
C ALA A 9 -28.70 -13.83 3.26
N ALA A 10 -27.66 -13.20 3.80
CA ALA A 10 -27.35 -11.81 3.50
C ALA A 10 -26.87 -11.74 2.05
N VAL A 11 -27.80 -11.47 1.14
CA VAL A 11 -27.52 -11.13 -0.25
C VAL A 11 -26.96 -9.71 -0.24
N ALA A 12 -25.67 -9.57 -0.51
CA ALA A 12 -25.07 -8.28 -0.80
C ALA A 12 -25.64 -7.80 -2.15
N ILE A 13 -26.50 -6.79 -2.09
CA ILE A 13 -27.03 -6.11 -3.27
C ILE A 13 -25.89 -5.25 -3.83
N GLY A 14 -25.22 -5.75 -4.87
CA GLY A 14 -24.35 -4.94 -5.72
C GLY A 14 -25.22 -3.97 -6.52
N VAL A 15 -25.13 -2.68 -6.19
CA VAL A 15 -25.76 -1.62 -6.98
C VAL A 15 -24.89 -1.39 -8.21
N ALA A 16 -25.26 -2.00 -9.34
CA ALA A 16 -24.75 -1.65 -10.65
C ALA A 16 -25.47 -0.40 -11.15
N LEU A 17 -24.84 0.77 -11.00
CA LEU A 17 -25.31 2.01 -11.65
C LEU A 17 -24.79 2.05 -13.08
N LEU A 18 -25.68 1.78 -14.04
CA LEU A 18 -25.47 2.08 -15.45
C LEU A 18 -26.15 3.41 -15.81
N ALA A 19 -25.39 4.20 -16.55
CA ALA A 19 -25.76 5.33 -17.42
C ALA A 19 -25.91 6.73 -16.80
N ALA A 20 -24.91 7.58 -17.07
CA ALA A 20 -25.13 8.91 -17.62
C ALA A 20 -23.91 9.33 -18.48
N CYS A 21 -24.11 9.53 -19.79
CA CYS A 21 -23.14 10.17 -20.67
C CYS A 21 -23.00 11.64 -20.25
N GLY A 22 -21.87 11.96 -19.64
CA GLY A 22 -21.40 13.31 -19.38
C GLY A 22 -19.89 13.20 -19.21
N ASP A 23 -19.16 14.05 -19.93
CA ASP A 23 -17.70 14.06 -20.09
C ASP A 23 -16.98 14.32 -18.74
N SER A 24 -17.02 13.32 -17.87
CA SER A 24 -16.35 13.29 -16.58
C SER A 24 -15.27 12.24 -16.69
N ALA A 25 -14.02 12.69 -16.73
CA ALA A 25 -12.85 11.83 -16.64
C ALA A 25 -13.12 10.77 -15.56
N SER A 26 -13.04 9.49 -15.96
CA SER A 26 -13.29 8.37 -15.06
C SER A 26 -12.35 8.48 -13.87
N ALA A 27 -12.85 9.06 -12.77
CA ALA A 27 -12.11 9.18 -11.53
C ALA A 27 -11.58 7.77 -11.19
N PRO A 28 -10.30 7.62 -10.84
CA PRO A 28 -9.80 6.30 -10.49
C PRO A 28 -10.67 5.74 -9.37
N LEU A 29 -11.08 4.49 -9.53
CA LEU A 29 -11.90 3.79 -8.54
C LEU A 29 -11.05 3.55 -7.30
N VAL A 30 -11.03 4.56 -6.43
CA VAL A 30 -10.37 4.57 -5.13
C VAL A 30 -11.40 4.11 -4.10
N SER A 31 -11.22 2.91 -3.53
CA SER A 31 -12.16 2.37 -2.54
C SER A 31 -11.45 1.99 -1.25
N VAL A 32 -12.01 2.41 -0.11
CA VAL A 32 -11.54 2.02 1.23
C VAL A 32 -11.99 0.58 1.53
N VAL A 33 -11.04 -0.32 1.75
CA VAL A 33 -11.31 -1.76 1.89
C VAL A 33 -11.65 -2.15 3.34
N THR A 34 -11.16 -1.42 4.34
CA THR A 34 -11.49 -1.65 5.75
C THR A 34 -11.55 -0.34 6.54
N ALA A 35 -12.75 0.14 6.89
CA ALA A 35 -12.92 1.38 7.65
C ALA A 35 -12.69 1.20 9.17
N GLU A 36 -12.92 0.00 9.71
CA GLU A 36 -12.81 -0.30 11.16
C GLU A 36 -11.38 -0.72 11.61
N SER A 37 -10.48 -0.96 10.67
CA SER A 37 -9.08 -1.32 10.89
C SER A 37 -8.16 -0.35 10.15
N ARG A 38 -6.83 -0.60 10.14
CA ARG A 38 -5.89 0.18 9.32
C ARG A 38 -6.37 0.14 7.86
N GLY A 39 -6.80 1.28 7.34
CA GLY A 39 -7.43 1.28 6.03
C GLY A 39 -6.44 1.11 4.90
N ALA A 40 -6.96 0.55 3.82
CA ALA A 40 -6.25 0.32 2.59
C ALA A 40 -7.10 0.85 1.43
N ILE A 41 -6.43 1.27 0.39
CA ILE A 41 -7.01 1.89 -0.79
C ILE A 41 -6.73 1.01 -1.99
N GLU A 42 -7.79 0.60 -2.69
CA GLU A 42 -7.65 0.02 -4.01
C GLU A 42 -7.43 1.13 -5.04
N ILE A 43 -6.46 0.96 -5.94
CA ILE A 43 -6.13 1.94 -6.98
C ILE A 43 -6.21 1.23 -8.33
N ALA A 44 -7.27 1.52 -9.08
CA ALA A 44 -7.56 0.87 -10.36
C ALA A 44 -6.64 1.29 -11.52
N VAL A 45 -5.76 2.26 -11.31
CA VAL A 45 -4.76 2.70 -12.30
C VAL A 45 -3.37 2.16 -11.97
N PRO A 46 -2.58 1.79 -12.99
CA PRO A 46 -1.20 1.36 -12.78
C PRO A 46 -0.35 2.55 -12.32
N LEU A 47 0.39 2.36 -11.23
CA LEU A 47 1.36 3.35 -10.75
C LEU A 47 2.65 3.23 -11.59
N PRO A 48 3.43 4.31 -11.77
CA PRO A 48 4.77 4.24 -12.34
C PRO A 48 5.76 3.70 -11.30
N THR A 49 5.58 2.43 -10.93
CA THR A 49 6.47 1.66 -10.05
C THR A 49 7.81 1.36 -10.73
N PRO A 50 8.85 1.00 -9.96
CA PRO A 50 10.13 0.60 -10.51
C PRO A 50 10.06 -0.43 -11.66
N ASP A 51 9.29 -1.50 -11.46
CA ASP A 51 9.15 -2.60 -12.42
C ASP A 51 8.50 -2.15 -13.73
N ARG A 52 7.48 -1.28 -13.65
CA ARG A 52 6.80 -0.73 -14.83
C ARG A 52 7.75 0.17 -15.60
N LEU A 53 8.42 1.11 -14.92
CA LEU A 53 9.34 2.04 -15.58
C LEU A 53 10.53 1.32 -16.20
N ALA A 54 11.07 0.29 -15.54
CA ALA A 54 12.15 -0.53 -16.09
C ALA A 54 11.71 -1.26 -17.37
N ARG A 55 10.54 -1.90 -17.37
CA ARG A 55 9.97 -2.57 -18.56
C ARG A 55 9.72 -1.61 -19.72
N GLU A 56 9.20 -0.41 -19.45
CA GLU A 56 8.92 0.60 -20.48
C GLU A 56 10.16 1.01 -21.28
N VAL A 57 11.36 0.92 -20.67
CA VAL A 57 12.64 1.28 -21.31
C VAL A 57 13.57 0.09 -21.55
N GLY A 58 13.08 -1.14 -21.38
CA GLY A 58 13.84 -2.38 -21.59
C GLY A 58 15.04 -2.51 -20.66
N LEU A 59 14.90 -2.14 -19.38
CA LEU A 59 15.90 -2.26 -18.32
C LEU A 59 15.54 -3.29 -17.26
N ASP A 60 14.45 -4.03 -17.43
CA ASP A 60 13.94 -4.98 -16.43
C ASP A 60 14.91 -6.13 -16.15
N GLU A 61 15.58 -6.69 -17.17
CA GLU A 61 16.63 -7.70 -16.96
C GLU A 61 17.88 -7.13 -16.29
N GLU A 62 18.31 -5.93 -16.70
CA GLU A 62 19.50 -5.27 -16.15
C GLU A 62 19.31 -4.86 -14.68
N LEU A 63 18.07 -4.51 -14.31
CA LEU A 63 17.69 -4.06 -12.97
C LEU A 63 17.04 -5.17 -12.13
N ASP A 64 16.96 -6.42 -12.61
CA ASP A 64 16.22 -7.51 -11.96
C ASP A 64 16.62 -7.70 -10.49
N GLY A 65 17.93 -7.68 -10.20
CA GLY A 65 18.42 -7.78 -8.82
C GLY A 65 17.91 -6.66 -7.91
N ALA A 66 17.88 -5.41 -8.39
CA ALA A 66 17.35 -4.27 -7.64
C ALA A 66 15.82 -4.36 -7.49
N LEU A 67 15.11 -4.77 -8.55
CA LEU A 67 13.66 -4.98 -8.53
C LEU A 67 13.24 -6.09 -7.56
N ALA A 68 13.99 -7.19 -7.51
CA ALA A 68 13.76 -8.29 -6.58
C ALA A 68 13.97 -7.85 -5.12
N VAL A 69 15.01 -7.06 -4.84
CA VAL A 69 15.24 -6.51 -3.50
C VAL A 69 14.14 -5.51 -3.12
N TRP A 70 13.69 -4.67 -4.05
CA TRP A 70 12.57 -3.76 -3.83
C TRP A 70 11.29 -4.53 -3.50
N GLU A 71 10.92 -5.56 -4.27
CA GLU A 71 9.71 -6.35 -4.01
C GLU A 71 9.80 -7.11 -2.67
N ALA A 72 10.95 -7.74 -2.39
CA ALA A 72 11.17 -8.46 -1.14
C ALA A 72 11.12 -7.56 0.11
N SER A 73 11.47 -6.27 -0.04
CA SER A 73 11.45 -5.30 1.07
C SER A 73 10.06 -5.12 1.70
N TRP A 74 8.99 -5.36 0.94
CA TRP A 74 7.61 -5.21 1.40
C TRP A 74 7.18 -6.28 2.40
N ALA A 75 7.92 -7.41 2.49
CA ALA A 75 7.68 -8.44 3.49
C ALA A 75 8.27 -8.09 4.87
N ALA A 76 9.12 -7.05 4.97
CA ALA A 76 9.66 -6.57 6.22
C ALA A 76 8.72 -5.56 6.91
N THR A 77 9.04 -5.17 8.16
CA THR A 77 8.30 -4.07 8.83
C THR A 77 8.45 -2.77 8.03
N PRO A 78 7.52 -1.81 8.15
CA PRO A 78 7.59 -0.54 7.42
C PRO A 78 8.94 0.19 7.55
N GLU A 79 9.53 0.18 8.75
CA GLU A 79 10.81 0.85 9.03
C GLU A 79 11.97 0.15 8.32
N ARG A 80 12.08 -1.18 8.48
CA ARG A 80 13.18 -1.95 7.89
C ARG A 80 13.05 -2.03 6.37
N GLY A 81 11.84 -2.27 5.87
CA GLY A 81 11.55 -2.29 4.44
C GLY A 81 11.74 -0.91 3.80
N GLY A 82 11.32 0.16 4.48
CA GLY A 82 11.50 1.54 4.02
C GLY A 82 12.97 1.88 3.79
N ALA A 83 13.84 1.59 4.76
CA ALA A 83 15.29 1.85 4.62
C ALA A 83 15.91 1.08 3.43
N VAL A 84 15.45 -0.15 3.17
CA VAL A 84 15.87 -0.93 1.99
C VAL A 84 15.37 -0.26 0.71
N ARG A 85 14.09 0.12 0.63
CA ARG A 85 13.53 0.79 -0.55
C ARG A 85 14.19 2.12 -0.85
N ASP A 86 14.54 2.91 0.16
CA ASP A 86 15.26 4.17 -0.02
C ASP A 86 16.60 3.94 -0.74
N SER A 87 17.36 2.95 -0.28
CA SER A 87 18.66 2.58 -0.87
C SER A 87 18.49 2.06 -2.31
N VAL A 88 17.49 1.20 -2.53
CA VAL A 88 17.24 0.57 -3.83
C VAL A 88 16.69 1.58 -4.85
N ARG A 89 15.85 2.54 -4.43
CA ARG A 89 15.33 3.61 -5.30
C ARG A 89 16.44 4.47 -5.87
N MET A 90 17.50 4.75 -5.11
CA MET A 90 18.65 5.49 -5.63
C MET A 90 19.32 4.73 -6.78
N ALA A 91 19.56 3.44 -6.61
CA ALA A 91 20.16 2.59 -7.65
C ALA A 91 19.26 2.46 -8.90
N LEU A 92 17.96 2.24 -8.69
CA LEU A 92 16.98 2.16 -9.77
C LEU A 92 16.88 3.47 -10.55
N ALA A 93 16.81 4.61 -9.85
CA ALA A 93 16.72 5.91 -10.49
C ALA A 93 17.96 6.23 -11.32
N ALA A 94 19.15 5.93 -10.81
CA ALA A 94 20.40 6.08 -11.55
C ALA A 94 20.42 5.22 -12.83
N GLY A 95 20.00 3.96 -12.74
CA GLY A 95 19.89 3.06 -13.90
C GLY A 95 18.87 3.58 -14.93
N LEU A 96 17.67 3.94 -14.49
CA LEU A 96 16.60 4.47 -15.34
C LEU A 96 16.99 5.80 -16.01
N ALA A 97 17.73 6.67 -15.32
CA ALA A 97 18.16 7.96 -15.86
C ALA A 97 19.06 7.84 -17.10
N THR A 98 19.64 6.66 -17.36
CA THR A 98 20.42 6.40 -18.58
C THR A 98 19.56 6.28 -19.86
N ARG A 99 18.26 5.96 -19.72
CA ARG A 99 17.34 5.73 -20.86
C ARG A 99 16.08 6.59 -20.81
N VAL A 100 15.73 7.13 -19.65
CA VAL A 100 14.54 7.98 -19.47
C VAL A 100 14.89 9.44 -19.77
N SER A 101 14.08 10.08 -20.63
CA SER A 101 14.20 11.53 -20.87
C SER A 101 13.59 12.36 -19.74
N ALA A 102 14.04 13.61 -19.58
CA ALA A 102 13.43 14.56 -18.63
C ALA A 102 11.91 14.72 -18.84
N ARG A 103 11.45 14.72 -20.10
CA ARG A 103 10.02 14.75 -20.44
C ARG A 103 9.29 13.54 -19.87
N ARG A 104 9.79 12.33 -20.11
CA ARG A 104 9.15 11.09 -19.61
C ARG A 104 9.16 11.02 -18.08
N ALA A 105 10.25 11.47 -17.43
CA ALA A 105 10.31 11.58 -15.97
C ALA A 105 9.24 12.55 -15.43
N GLY A 106 9.05 13.70 -16.10
CA GLY A 106 7.98 14.64 -15.79
C GLY A 106 6.58 14.06 -16.00
N GLU A 107 6.38 13.28 -17.05
CA GLU A 107 5.12 12.56 -17.30
C GLU A 107 4.82 11.55 -16.20
N ALA A 108 5.81 10.77 -15.76
CA ALA A 108 5.65 9.80 -14.67
C ALA A 108 5.31 10.48 -13.33
N ALA A 109 5.97 11.61 -13.02
CA ALA A 109 5.60 12.43 -11.86
C ALA A 109 4.18 12.99 -11.97
N GLY A 110 3.76 13.43 -13.16
CA GLY A 110 2.40 13.93 -13.42
C GLY A 110 1.33 12.85 -13.36
N GLU A 111 1.64 11.61 -13.76
CA GLU A 111 0.79 10.44 -13.54
C GLU A 111 0.53 10.21 -12.05
N LEU A 112 1.58 10.17 -11.23
CA LEU A 112 1.44 10.01 -9.77
C LEU A 112 0.72 11.18 -9.11
N LYS A 113 1.00 12.40 -9.55
CA LYS A 113 0.34 13.59 -9.01
C LYS A 113 -1.18 13.45 -9.08
N ARG A 114 -1.70 13.04 -10.24
CA ARG A 114 -3.14 12.84 -10.43
C ARG A 114 -3.68 11.81 -9.43
N VAL A 115 -3.03 10.66 -9.29
CA VAL A 115 -3.44 9.63 -8.32
C VAL A 115 -3.44 10.15 -6.88
N VAL A 116 -2.40 10.89 -6.49
CA VAL A 116 -2.27 11.46 -5.15
C VAL A 116 -3.33 12.54 -4.89
N ASP A 117 -3.63 13.37 -5.89
CA ASP A 117 -4.71 14.36 -5.81
C ASP A 117 -6.07 13.65 -5.67
N ASP A 118 -6.34 12.62 -6.48
CA ASP A 118 -7.60 11.83 -6.45
C ASP A 118 -7.80 11.13 -5.09
N ILE A 119 -6.75 10.57 -4.49
CA ILE A 119 -6.80 10.01 -3.12
C ILE A 119 -7.07 11.12 -2.10
N GLY A 120 -6.57 12.33 -2.35
CA GLY A 120 -6.75 13.51 -1.50
C GLY A 120 -8.17 14.07 -1.47
N GLU A 121 -8.96 13.79 -2.49
CA GLU A 121 -10.37 14.22 -2.58
C GLU A 121 -11.32 13.24 -1.88
N LEU A 122 -10.81 12.18 -1.26
CA LEU A 122 -11.63 11.28 -0.44
C LEU A 122 -12.31 12.05 0.70
N PRO A 123 -13.59 11.75 1.02
CA PRO A 123 -14.31 12.42 2.10
C PRO A 123 -13.56 12.33 3.44
N GLU A 124 -13.63 13.36 4.28
CA GLU A 124 -12.92 13.41 5.58
C GLU A 124 -13.23 12.20 6.50
N GLY A 125 -14.40 11.57 6.36
CA GLY A 125 -14.78 10.34 7.07
C GLY A 125 -14.24 9.03 6.48
N ALA A 126 -13.62 9.06 5.29
CA ALA A 126 -12.96 7.92 4.66
C ALA A 126 -11.47 7.81 5.02
N VAL A 127 -10.92 8.83 5.71
CA VAL A 127 -9.52 8.90 6.09
C VAL A 127 -9.25 8.05 7.34
N VAL A 128 -8.73 6.86 7.10
CA VAL A 128 -8.28 5.91 8.12
C VAL A 128 -6.93 6.30 8.73
N PRO A 129 -6.61 5.84 9.97
CA PRO A 129 -5.33 6.13 10.61
C PRO A 129 -4.12 5.72 9.74
N GLY A 130 -3.13 6.61 9.63
CA GLY A 130 -1.91 6.40 8.85
C GLY A 130 -2.02 6.74 7.36
N LEU A 131 -3.23 6.97 6.83
CA LEU A 131 -3.42 7.39 5.43
C LEU A 131 -2.92 8.82 5.19
N ALA A 132 -3.26 9.76 6.09
CA ALA A 132 -2.92 11.17 5.94
C ALA A 132 -1.40 11.41 5.88
N GLU A 133 -0.63 10.71 6.72
CA GLU A 133 0.84 10.80 6.74
C GLU A 133 1.45 10.28 5.43
N ARG A 134 1.05 9.09 4.98
CA ARG A 134 1.52 8.52 3.71
C ARG A 134 1.12 9.36 2.51
N LEU A 135 -0.05 9.96 2.55
CA LEU A 135 -0.49 10.86 1.49
C LEU A 135 0.32 12.16 1.48
N ALA A 136 0.65 12.70 2.65
CA ALA A 136 1.56 13.85 2.76
C ALA A 136 2.97 13.51 2.21
N GLU A 137 3.52 12.36 2.58
CA GLU A 137 4.80 11.86 2.03
C GLU A 137 4.76 11.76 0.50
N ALA A 138 3.67 11.20 -0.05
CA ALA A 138 3.48 11.08 -1.49
C ALA A 138 3.40 12.45 -2.19
N ARG A 139 2.64 13.40 -1.62
CA ARG A 139 2.53 14.79 -2.14
C ARG A 139 3.87 15.50 -2.17
N ASP A 140 4.64 15.41 -1.09
CA ASP A 140 5.96 16.02 -0.99
C ASP A 140 6.92 15.43 -2.02
N ALA A 141 6.91 14.10 -2.17
CA ALA A 141 7.72 13.39 -3.15
C ALA A 141 7.38 13.77 -4.59
N VAL A 142 6.10 13.81 -4.96
CA VAL A 142 5.64 14.25 -6.29
C VAL A 142 6.04 15.70 -6.58
N THR A 143 5.95 16.57 -5.57
CA THR A 143 6.32 17.98 -5.70
C THR A 143 7.81 18.12 -6.01
N ARG A 144 8.68 17.42 -5.27
CA ARG A 144 10.13 17.39 -5.54
C ARG A 144 10.44 16.80 -6.91
N ALA A 145 9.78 15.69 -7.28
CA ALA A 145 9.96 15.05 -8.58
C ALA A 145 9.61 15.99 -9.75
N SER A 146 8.49 16.70 -9.62
CA SER A 146 8.01 17.64 -10.64
C SER A 146 8.95 18.83 -10.81
N LEU A 147 9.52 19.34 -9.72
CA LEU A 147 10.51 20.41 -9.77
C LEU A 147 11.81 19.94 -10.46
N ALA A 148 12.35 18.81 -10.04
CA ALA A 148 13.56 18.23 -10.61
C ALA A 148 13.40 17.95 -12.13
N ALA A 149 12.24 17.44 -12.56
CA ALA A 149 11.96 17.19 -13.97
C ALA A 149 11.98 18.48 -14.81
N ARG A 150 11.40 19.57 -14.29
CA ARG A 150 11.39 20.89 -14.95
C ARG A 150 12.79 21.48 -15.08
N GLU A 151 13.66 21.20 -14.13
CA GLU A 151 15.06 21.64 -14.12
C GLU A 151 15.99 20.69 -14.90
N GLY A 152 15.46 19.63 -15.52
CA GLY A 152 16.25 18.67 -16.28
C GLY A 152 17.07 17.70 -15.41
N ARG A 153 16.85 17.67 -14.10
CA ARG A 153 17.52 16.77 -13.14
C ARG A 153 16.81 15.41 -13.11
N VAL A 154 17.03 14.62 -14.17
CA VAL A 154 16.28 13.38 -14.46
C VAL A 154 16.35 12.35 -13.34
N GLU A 155 17.55 12.08 -12.81
CA GLU A 155 17.73 11.08 -11.75
C GLU A 155 16.96 11.47 -10.49
N GLU A 156 17.07 12.72 -10.05
CA GLU A 156 16.32 13.23 -8.89
C GLU A 156 14.81 13.23 -9.11
N ALA A 157 14.37 13.54 -10.33
CA ALA A 157 12.96 13.42 -10.70
C ALA A 157 12.47 11.98 -10.53
N LEU A 158 13.22 11.00 -11.03
CA LEU A 158 12.91 9.58 -10.90
C LEU A 158 12.96 9.12 -9.44
N GLN A 159 13.95 9.53 -8.65
CA GLN A 159 14.01 9.21 -7.22
C GLN A 159 12.75 9.69 -6.48
N GLY A 160 12.29 10.91 -6.77
CA GLY A 160 11.06 11.47 -6.21
C GLY A 160 9.80 10.75 -6.70
N THR A 161 9.71 10.43 -8.00
CA THR A 161 8.61 9.65 -8.58
C THR A 161 8.52 8.28 -7.93
N LEU A 162 9.63 7.56 -7.80
CA LEU A 162 9.66 6.25 -7.15
C LEU A 162 9.31 6.34 -5.65
N ALA A 163 9.72 7.42 -4.96
CA ALA A 163 9.33 7.64 -3.56
C ALA A 163 7.81 7.79 -3.42
N ALA A 164 7.21 8.59 -4.29
CA ALA A 164 5.77 8.80 -4.33
C ALA A 164 5.03 7.51 -4.70
N ALA A 165 5.55 6.73 -5.65
CA ALA A 165 5.00 5.43 -5.99
C ALA A 165 5.00 4.49 -4.77
N ASP A 166 6.10 4.39 -4.03
CA ASP A 166 6.18 3.59 -2.81
C ASP A 166 5.19 4.04 -1.74
N ALA A 167 5.07 5.36 -1.51
CA ALA A 167 4.13 5.90 -0.53
C ALA A 167 2.68 5.57 -0.86
N VAL A 168 2.32 5.62 -2.14
CA VAL A 168 0.98 5.25 -2.63
C VAL A 168 0.79 3.72 -2.62
N GLU A 169 1.80 2.95 -3.03
CA GLU A 169 1.79 1.48 -3.04
C GLU A 169 1.62 0.91 -1.62
N ALA A 170 2.22 1.55 -0.61
CA ALA A 170 2.07 1.20 0.80
C ALA A 170 0.61 1.28 1.31
N LEU A 171 -0.27 2.00 0.60
CA LEU A 171 -1.70 2.10 0.90
C LEU A 171 -2.52 0.95 0.32
N ARG A 172 -1.96 0.15 -0.61
CA ARG A 172 -2.70 -0.96 -1.23
C ARG A 172 -2.98 -2.09 -0.23
N PRO A 173 -4.10 -2.82 -0.38
CA PRO A 173 -4.49 -3.87 0.58
C PRO A 173 -3.42 -4.92 0.85
N ARG A 174 -2.74 -5.39 -0.20
CA ARG A 174 -1.62 -6.33 -0.08
C ARG A 174 -0.51 -5.79 0.82
N ARG A 175 -0.08 -4.54 0.61
CA ARG A 175 1.03 -3.93 1.36
C ARG A 175 0.65 -3.64 2.80
N VAL A 176 -0.58 -3.15 3.04
CA VAL A 176 -1.10 -2.95 4.40
C VAL A 176 -1.17 -4.27 5.18
N ALA A 177 -1.65 -5.34 4.53
CA ALA A 177 -1.70 -6.67 5.13
C ALA A 177 -0.31 -7.24 5.46
N GLN A 178 0.65 -7.08 4.53
CA GLN A 178 2.06 -7.48 4.74
C GLN A 178 2.67 -6.71 5.91
N ALA A 179 2.53 -5.39 5.93
CA ALA A 179 3.06 -4.53 6.99
C ALA A 179 2.52 -4.91 8.38
N LEU A 180 1.20 -5.06 8.51
CA LEU A 180 0.58 -5.47 9.79
C LEU A 180 1.06 -6.85 10.25
N THR A 181 1.20 -7.80 9.32
CA THR A 181 1.69 -9.14 9.64
C THR A 181 3.14 -9.08 10.12
N ALA A 182 4.01 -8.35 9.41
CA ALA A 182 5.41 -8.17 9.80
C ALA A 182 5.55 -7.44 11.15
N GLU A 183 4.74 -6.42 11.43
CA GLU A 183 4.70 -5.72 12.72
C GLU A 183 4.34 -6.67 13.86
N VAL A 184 3.31 -7.49 13.70
CA VAL A 184 2.89 -8.49 14.71
C VAL A 184 4.00 -9.51 14.96
N GLU A 185 4.66 -10.00 13.91
CA GLU A 185 5.79 -10.92 14.04
C GLU A 185 6.99 -10.29 14.74
N ALA A 186 7.26 -9.02 14.46
CA ALA A 186 8.34 -8.29 15.12
C ALA A 186 8.04 -8.09 16.60
N LEU A 187 6.82 -7.67 16.94
CA LEU A 187 6.36 -7.49 18.33
C LEU A 187 6.39 -8.81 19.11
N SER A 188 5.96 -9.91 18.49
CA SER A 188 5.95 -11.24 19.11
C SER A 188 7.35 -11.76 19.45
N ARG A 189 8.37 -11.32 18.70
CA ARG A 189 9.78 -11.71 18.87
C ARG A 189 10.58 -10.80 19.82
N ARG A 190 10.01 -9.69 20.28
CA ARG A 190 10.68 -8.82 21.27
C ARG A 190 10.85 -9.56 22.59
N GLU A 191 11.79 -9.11 23.40
CA GLU A 191 12.00 -9.65 24.74
C GLU A 191 10.70 -9.52 25.56
N GLY A 192 10.27 -10.63 26.16
CA GLY A 192 8.98 -10.73 26.84
C GLY A 192 7.75 -10.67 25.93
N GLY A 193 7.91 -10.64 24.60
CA GLY A 193 6.86 -10.38 23.61
C GLY A 193 5.57 -11.16 23.85
N LEU A 194 5.51 -12.43 23.45
CA LEU A 194 4.34 -13.27 23.72
C LEU A 194 4.27 -13.76 25.17
N ASP A 195 5.42 -13.88 25.84
CA ASP A 195 5.52 -14.46 27.17
C ASP A 195 4.98 -13.54 28.29
N ALA A 196 4.90 -12.23 28.05
CA ALA A 196 4.30 -11.27 28.98
C ALA A 196 2.77 -11.38 29.08
N TYR A 197 2.13 -12.18 28.22
CA TYR A 197 0.67 -12.31 28.17
C TYR A 197 0.19 -13.64 28.77
N PRO A 198 -1.02 -13.64 29.38
CA PRO A 198 -1.70 -14.88 29.79
C PRO A 198 -1.86 -15.85 28.63
N ASP A 199 -1.87 -17.15 28.91
CA ASP A 199 -1.93 -18.22 27.89
C ASP A 199 -3.11 -18.08 26.93
N GLU A 200 -4.27 -17.65 27.43
CA GLU A 200 -5.45 -17.41 26.59
C GLU A 200 -5.21 -16.28 25.57
N THR A 201 -4.66 -15.15 26.03
CA THR A 201 -4.33 -13.99 25.18
C THR A 201 -3.24 -14.36 24.18
N ARG A 202 -2.21 -15.07 24.64
CA ARG A 202 -1.13 -15.58 23.81
C ARG A 202 -1.64 -16.49 22.70
N GLY A 203 -2.44 -17.49 23.05
CA GLY A 203 -3.06 -18.41 22.09
C GLY A 203 -3.96 -17.67 21.10
N ARG A 204 -4.66 -16.61 21.53
CA ARG A 204 -5.44 -15.76 20.63
C ARG A 204 -4.56 -14.98 19.65
N ILE A 205 -3.45 -14.41 20.10
CA ILE A 205 -2.49 -13.70 19.23
C ILE A 205 -1.92 -14.64 18.17
N VAL A 206 -1.48 -15.84 18.57
CA VAL A 206 -0.94 -16.84 17.64
C VAL A 206 -1.95 -17.22 16.57
N ARG A 207 -3.20 -17.56 16.96
CA ARG A 207 -4.27 -17.89 15.99
C ARG A 207 -4.59 -16.74 15.04
N LEU A 208 -4.55 -15.50 15.51
CA LEU A 208 -4.78 -14.32 14.66
C LEU A 208 -3.64 -14.12 13.67
N LEU A 209 -2.39 -14.29 14.09
CA LEU A 209 -1.22 -14.18 13.22
C LEU A 209 -1.20 -15.27 12.15
N GLU A 210 -1.41 -16.53 12.53
CA GLU A 210 -1.53 -17.65 11.59
C GLU A 210 -2.65 -17.39 10.59
N GLY A 211 -3.83 -17.00 11.07
CA GLY A 211 -4.93 -16.66 10.19
C GLY A 211 -4.66 -15.45 9.29
N ALA A 212 -3.82 -14.49 9.70
CA ALA A 212 -3.44 -13.36 8.84
C ALA A 212 -2.53 -13.83 7.69
N ARG A 213 -1.58 -14.72 7.98
CA ARG A 213 -0.70 -15.35 6.98
C ARG A 213 -1.49 -16.19 5.99
N ASP A 214 -2.42 -17.03 6.48
CA ASP A 214 -3.28 -17.84 5.60
C ASP A 214 -4.12 -16.94 4.67
N ALA A 215 -4.68 -15.86 5.21
CA ALA A 215 -5.45 -14.91 4.42
C ALA A 215 -4.60 -14.16 3.38
N LEU A 216 -3.34 -13.82 3.70
CA LEU A 216 -2.38 -13.26 2.75
C LEU A 216 -2.09 -14.23 1.60
N LEU A 217 -1.86 -15.51 1.90
CA LEU A 217 -1.60 -16.54 0.89
C LEU A 217 -2.80 -16.77 -0.04
N LEU A 218 -4.01 -16.60 0.48
CA LEU A 218 -5.27 -16.71 -0.27
C LEU A 218 -5.71 -15.40 -0.93
N GLU A 219 -4.87 -14.35 -0.86
CA GLU A 219 -5.18 -13.00 -1.36
C GLU A 219 -6.46 -12.37 -0.75
N ASP A 220 -6.92 -12.86 0.40
CA ASP A 220 -8.00 -12.28 1.21
C ASP A 220 -7.44 -11.16 2.09
N TYR A 221 -6.98 -10.09 1.43
CA TYR A 221 -6.37 -8.93 2.09
C TYR A 221 -7.26 -8.29 3.16
N PRO A 222 -8.59 -8.10 2.98
CA PRO A 222 -9.43 -7.53 4.03
C PRO A 222 -9.39 -8.37 5.32
N ARG A 223 -9.41 -9.70 5.20
CA ARG A 223 -9.33 -10.60 6.35
C ARG A 223 -7.93 -10.60 6.98
N ALA A 224 -6.89 -10.56 6.16
CA ALA A 224 -5.51 -10.46 6.64
C ALA A 224 -5.30 -9.17 7.45
N ILE A 225 -5.75 -8.02 6.92
CA ILE A 225 -5.69 -6.71 7.58
C ILE A 225 -6.41 -6.76 8.94
N ARG A 226 -7.67 -7.22 8.97
CA ARG A 226 -8.42 -7.31 10.24
C ARG A 226 -7.69 -8.17 11.27
N ARG A 227 -7.23 -9.35 10.88
CA ARG A 227 -6.54 -10.28 11.79
C ARG A 227 -5.23 -9.71 12.32
N GLY A 228 -4.39 -9.16 11.44
CA GLY A 228 -3.13 -8.52 11.81
C GLY A 228 -3.36 -7.33 12.73
N TYR A 229 -4.32 -6.46 12.42
CA TYR A 229 -4.68 -5.31 13.25
C TYR A 229 -5.10 -5.72 14.67
N TYR A 230 -5.97 -6.72 14.82
CA TYR A 230 -6.39 -7.18 16.15
C TYR A 230 -5.26 -7.87 16.92
N ALA A 231 -4.40 -8.66 16.27
CA ALA A 231 -3.23 -9.24 16.92
C ALA A 231 -2.28 -8.14 17.44
N CYS A 232 -2.03 -7.14 16.59
CA CYS A 232 -1.16 -6.02 16.92
C CYS A 232 -1.72 -5.16 18.06
N ARG A 233 -3.04 -4.96 18.10
CA ARG A 233 -3.72 -4.31 19.23
C ARG A 233 -3.58 -5.07 20.53
N LEU A 234 -3.68 -6.41 20.52
CA LEU A 234 -3.46 -7.23 21.71
C LEU A 234 -2.01 -7.11 22.22
N LEU A 235 -1.05 -6.97 21.29
CA LEU A 235 0.36 -6.72 21.58
C LEU A 235 0.67 -5.26 21.96
N GLY A 236 -0.34 -4.37 22.00
CA GLY A 236 -0.18 -2.95 22.35
C GLY A 236 0.62 -2.11 21.34
N GLY A 237 0.87 -2.62 20.12
CA GLY A 237 1.88 -2.07 19.22
C GLY A 237 1.39 -1.26 18.02
N CYS A 238 0.13 -1.39 17.58
CA CYS A 238 -0.33 -0.67 16.38
C CYS A 238 -0.72 0.77 16.72
N VAL A 239 0.14 1.71 16.31
CA VAL A 239 -0.12 3.15 16.31
C VAL A 239 -1.25 3.45 15.33
N GLY A 240 -2.22 4.26 15.79
CA GLY A 240 -3.49 4.55 15.10
C GLY A 240 -4.73 4.44 15.99
N ALA A 241 -4.58 4.05 17.26
CA ALA A 241 -5.65 3.95 18.26
C ALA A 241 -5.50 4.93 19.45
N ARG A 242 -4.83 6.07 19.26
CA ARG A 242 -4.89 7.21 20.18
C ARG A 242 -5.19 8.47 19.41
#